data_AF-A0A952AFG9-F1
#
_entry.id   AF-A0A952AFG9-F1
#
_cell.length_a   1.000
_cell.length_b   1.000
_cell.length_c   1.000
_cell.angle_alpha   90.00
_cell.angle_beta   90.00
_cell.angle_gamma   90.00
#
_symmetry.space_group_name_H-M   'P 1'
#
loop_
_entity.id
_entity.type
_entity.pdbx_description
1 polymer ?
#
loop_
_entity_poly.entity_id
_entity_poly.type
_entity_poly.pdbx_seq_one_letter_code
_entity_poly.pdbx_strand_id
1 'polypeptide(L)'
;MGYHSALIVFLNTSAIQTQGITILFVLLFFLLAFTFIVSGAEVAFFSLTYKDINVLKTKQQAIYKRIVSLLDEPKTLLGSLLIASTFANIAIIIISNVLLDKLIVFNDTFEWVEFLIKVAIVTFMLVLFGEVMPKVMAAQNNIRFAKDVGWMVEIIAYLFKGLSNWLVKYSDIVEKKLAQKIQA
;
A
#
# COMPACT_ATOMS: atom_id res chain seq x y z
N MET A 1 1.78 -52.02 -8.67
CA MET A 1 2.61 -50.95 -8.06
C MET A 1 2.32 -49.53 -8.60
N GLY A 2 1.43 -49.30 -9.57
CA GLY A 2 1.17 -47.95 -10.13
C GLY A 2 0.22 -47.05 -9.32
N TYR A 3 -0.76 -47.62 -8.62
CA TYR A 3 -1.80 -46.84 -7.93
C TYR A 3 -1.31 -46.10 -6.68
N HIS A 4 -0.31 -46.63 -5.97
CA HIS A 4 0.30 -45.92 -4.83
C HIS A 4 1.12 -44.70 -5.26
N SER A 5 1.85 -44.80 -6.38
CA SER A 5 2.56 -43.66 -6.95
C SER A 5 1.59 -42.57 -7.42
N ALA A 6 0.48 -42.97 -8.07
CA ALA A 6 -0.58 -42.04 -8.46
C ALA A 6 -1.22 -41.34 -7.24
N LEU A 7 -1.57 -42.07 -6.18
CA LEU A 7 -2.13 -41.47 -4.97
C LEU A 7 -1.16 -40.51 -4.27
N ILE A 8 0.14 -40.83 -4.22
CA ILE A 8 1.16 -39.92 -3.66
C ILE A 8 1.30 -38.66 -4.52
N VAL A 9 1.26 -38.79 -5.85
CA VAL A 9 1.29 -37.64 -6.76
C VAL A 9 0.03 -36.78 -6.61
N PHE A 10 -1.16 -37.38 -6.50
CA PHE A 10 -2.43 -36.67 -6.28
C PHE A 10 -2.46 -35.98 -4.90
N LEU A 11 -2.00 -36.64 -3.83
CA LEU A 11 -1.90 -36.03 -2.50
C LEU A 11 -0.89 -34.87 -2.49
N ASN A 12 0.23 -35.00 -3.20
CA ASN A 12 1.21 -33.92 -3.32
C ASN A 12 0.69 -32.75 -4.17
N THR A 13 -0.03 -32.99 -5.27
CA THR A 13 -0.59 -31.89 -6.07
C THR A 13 -1.70 -31.14 -5.33
N SER A 14 -2.56 -31.84 -4.59
CA SER A 14 -3.57 -31.20 -3.72
C SER A 14 -2.93 -30.45 -2.54
N ALA A 15 -1.88 -31.01 -1.92
CA ALA A 15 -1.15 -30.36 -0.84
C ALA A 15 -0.39 -29.11 -1.32
N ILE A 16 0.26 -29.16 -2.49
CA ILE A 16 0.97 -28.02 -3.10
C ILE A 16 -0.02 -26.93 -3.50
N GLN A 17 -1.20 -27.28 -4.04
CA GLN A 17 -2.25 -26.29 -4.34
C GLN A 17 -2.75 -25.60 -3.07
N THR A 18 -2.97 -26.35 -1.99
CA THR A 18 -3.42 -25.82 -0.69
C THR A 18 -2.36 -24.93 -0.04
N GLN A 19 -1.08 -25.32 -0.11
CA GLN A 19 0.05 -24.52 0.36
C GLN A 19 0.19 -23.22 -0.44
N GLY A 20 0.08 -23.28 -1.77
CA GLY A 20 0.14 -22.10 -2.64
C GLY A 20 -0.96 -21.08 -2.36
N ILE A 21 -2.20 -21.54 -2.17
CA ILE A 21 -3.34 -20.68 -1.82
C ILE A 21 -3.11 -20.02 -0.44
N THR A 22 -2.61 -20.78 0.53
CA THR A 22 -2.31 -20.28 1.88
C THR A 22 -1.25 -19.17 1.85
N ILE A 23 -0.17 -19.37 1.10
CA ILE A 23 0.89 -18.36 0.93
C ILE A 23 0.34 -17.08 0.29
N LEU A 24 -0.51 -17.21 -0.75
CA LEU A 24 -1.14 -16.07 -1.41
C LEU A 24 -2.06 -15.29 -0.45
N PHE A 25 -2.82 -15.97 0.41
CA PHE A 25 -3.63 -15.32 1.44
C PHE A 25 -2.80 -14.56 2.47
N VAL A 26 -1.72 -15.18 2.97
CA VAL A 26 -0.81 -14.53 3.93
C VAL A 26 -0.16 -13.29 3.29
N LEU A 27 0.28 -13.41 2.05
CA LEU A 27 0.86 -12.30 1.29
C LEU A 27 -0.16 -11.17 1.05
N LEU A 28 -1.39 -11.52 0.66
CA LEU A 28 -2.48 -10.57 0.47
C LEU A 28 -2.78 -9.80 1.76
N PHE A 29 -2.87 -10.50 2.89
CA PHE A 29 -3.09 -9.88 4.19
C PHE A 29 -1.95 -8.93 4.57
N PHE A 30 -0.71 -9.33 4.33
CA PHE A 30 0.46 -8.48 4.55
C PHE A 30 0.42 -7.21 3.69
N LEU A 31 0.06 -7.32 2.40
CA LEU A 31 -0.08 -6.18 1.50
C LEU A 31 -1.23 -5.23 1.92
N LEU A 32 -2.35 -5.77 2.39
CA LEU A 32 -3.45 -4.96 2.92
C LEU A 32 -3.03 -4.19 4.16
N ALA A 33 -2.32 -4.84 5.09
CA ALA A 33 -1.76 -4.18 6.27
C ALA A 33 -0.75 -3.09 5.89
N PHE A 34 0.09 -3.36 4.90
CA PHE A 34 1.03 -2.37 4.36
C PHE A 34 0.31 -1.14 3.79
N THR A 35 -0.71 -1.35 2.95
CA THR A 35 -1.52 -0.27 2.37
C THR A 35 -2.21 0.55 3.45
N PHE A 36 -2.76 -0.12 4.46
CA PHE A 36 -3.38 0.52 5.61
C PHE A 36 -2.40 1.45 6.35
N ILE A 37 -1.17 1.00 6.58
CA ILE A 37 -0.12 1.78 7.24
C ILE A 37 0.29 2.98 6.39
N VAL A 38 0.51 2.80 5.09
CA VAL A 38 0.92 3.87 4.17
C VAL A 38 -0.13 4.96 4.09
N SER A 39 -1.40 4.60 3.88
CA SER A 39 -2.49 5.57 3.80
C SER A 39 -2.75 6.25 5.15
N GLY A 40 -2.65 5.52 6.26
CA GLY A 40 -2.78 6.11 7.59
C GLY A 40 -1.64 7.09 7.89
N ALA A 41 -0.42 6.76 7.46
CA ALA A 41 0.73 7.63 7.58
C ALA A 41 0.58 8.88 6.74
N GLU A 42 0.09 8.79 5.51
CA GLU A 42 -0.20 9.96 4.68
C GLU A 42 -1.14 10.94 5.43
N VAL A 43 -2.29 10.45 5.89
CA VAL A 43 -3.25 11.29 6.62
C VAL A 43 -2.65 11.83 7.92
N ALA A 44 -1.94 11.00 8.68
CA ALA A 44 -1.35 11.43 9.94
C ALA A 44 -0.26 12.49 9.72
N PHE A 45 0.72 12.27 8.85
CA PHE A 45 1.82 13.21 8.61
C PHE A 45 1.35 14.53 8.01
N PHE A 46 0.38 14.50 7.08
CA PHE A 46 -0.12 15.72 6.42
C PHE A 46 -1.26 16.42 7.17
N SER A 47 -1.81 15.82 8.24
CA SER A 47 -2.76 16.48 9.14
C SER A 47 -2.10 17.28 10.26
N LEU A 48 -0.78 17.13 10.49
CA LEU A 48 -0.07 17.91 11.51
C LEU A 48 0.03 19.39 11.11
N THR A 49 -0.31 20.29 12.05
CA THR A 49 -0.21 21.73 11.83
C THR A 49 1.20 22.23 12.16
N TYR A 50 1.63 23.37 11.60
CA TYR A 50 2.91 24.04 11.92
C TYR A 50 3.16 24.21 13.43
N LYS A 51 2.10 24.45 14.22
CA LYS A 51 2.16 24.55 15.68
C LYS A 51 2.56 23.21 16.32
N ASP A 52 2.01 22.09 15.83
CA ASP A 52 2.34 20.75 16.30
C ASP A 52 3.78 20.41 15.97
N ILE A 53 4.23 20.70 14.74
CA ILE A 53 5.61 20.49 14.31
C ILE A 53 6.61 21.24 15.19
N ASN A 54 6.32 22.50 15.57
CA ASN A 54 7.18 23.27 16.46
C ASN A 54 7.22 22.71 17.89
N VAL A 55 6.09 22.21 18.42
CA VAL A 55 6.05 21.52 19.71
C VAL A 55 6.83 20.20 19.67
N LEU A 56 6.74 19.47 18.56
CA LEU A 56 7.49 18.23 18.33
C LEU A 56 9.01 18.48 18.25
N LYS A 57 9.44 19.61 17.64
CA LYS A 57 10.84 20.05 17.64
C LYS A 57 11.38 20.31 19.05
N THR A 58 10.53 20.72 20.00
CA THR A 58 10.94 20.98 21.38
C THR A 58 11.10 19.69 22.21
N LYS A 59 10.53 18.56 21.76
CA LYS A 59 10.63 17.28 22.47
C LYS A 59 11.94 16.56 22.12
N GLN A 60 12.71 16.15 23.14
CA GLN A 60 14.00 15.46 22.97
C GLN A 60 13.92 14.01 22.46
N GLN A 61 12.73 13.46 22.17
CA GLN A 61 12.65 12.06 21.70
C GLN A 61 13.05 11.95 20.22
N ALA A 62 13.88 10.95 19.92
CA ALA A 62 14.38 10.67 18.56
C ALA A 62 13.27 10.49 17.53
N ILE A 63 12.11 9.95 17.94
CA ILE A 63 10.95 9.70 17.06
C ILE A 63 10.38 11.02 16.51
N TYR A 64 10.32 12.07 17.33
CA TYR A 64 9.77 13.36 16.89
C TYR A 64 10.71 14.12 15.97
N LYS A 65 12.03 14.04 16.21
CA LYS A 65 13.03 14.59 15.28
C LYS A 65 12.94 13.93 13.90
N ARG A 66 12.67 12.63 13.86
CA ARG A 66 12.52 11.84 12.64
C ARG A 66 11.31 12.28 11.82
N ILE A 67 10.15 12.45 12.48
CA ILE A 67 8.93 12.98 11.85
C ILE A 67 9.17 14.37 11.27
N VAL A 68 9.86 15.25 12.01
CA VAL A 68 10.20 16.60 11.55
C VAL A 68 11.12 16.56 10.32
N SER A 69 12.16 15.73 10.30
CA SER A 69 13.07 15.64 9.13
C SER A 69 12.38 15.06 7.89
N LEU A 70 11.41 14.15 8.07
CA LEU A 70 10.61 13.63 6.96
C LEU A 70 9.68 14.71 6.38
N LEU A 71 9.18 15.61 7.24
CA LEU A 71 8.33 16.74 6.85
C LEU A 71 9.11 17.96 6.32
N ASP A 72 10.45 17.97 6.35
CA ASP A 72 11.26 19.03 5.72
C ASP A 72 11.15 19.01 4.19
N GLU A 73 10.92 17.85 3.58
CA GLU A 73 10.62 17.69 2.15
C GLU A 73 9.24 17.03 1.94
N PRO A 74 8.14 17.74 2.25
CA PRO A 74 6.80 17.16 2.29
C PRO A 74 6.34 16.68 0.91
N LYS A 75 6.77 17.34 -0.18
CA LYS A 75 6.45 16.93 -1.56
C LYS A 75 7.07 15.58 -1.91
N THR A 76 8.34 15.37 -1.57
CA THR A 76 9.07 14.12 -1.81
C THR A 76 8.49 12.97 -0.98
N LEU A 77 8.14 13.25 0.29
CA LEU A 77 7.50 12.28 1.19
C LEU A 77 6.12 11.86 0.67
N LEU A 78 5.26 12.83 0.32
CA LEU A 78 3.94 12.58 -0.24
C LEU A 78 4.03 11.73 -1.51
N GLY A 79 4.93 12.10 -2.43
CA GLY A 79 5.18 11.34 -3.64
C GLY A 79 5.59 9.90 -3.35
N SER A 80 6.46 9.68 -2.36
CA SER A 80 6.90 8.33 -1.99
C SER A 80 5.79 7.47 -1.41
N LEU A 81 4.90 8.06 -0.59
CA LEU A 81 3.75 7.37 0.00
C LEU A 81 2.68 7.04 -1.04
N LEU A 82 2.36 7.97 -1.94
CA LEU A 82 1.42 7.74 -3.04
C LEU A 82 1.91 6.66 -4.02
N ILE A 83 3.21 6.65 -4.33
CA ILE A 83 3.81 5.59 -5.15
C ILE A 83 3.70 4.24 -4.44
N ALA A 84 4.05 4.19 -3.15
CA ALA A 84 3.99 2.95 -2.38
C ALA A 84 2.57 2.40 -2.24
N SER A 85 1.57 3.26 -2.00
CA SER A 85 0.17 2.86 -1.91
C SER A 85 -0.38 2.39 -3.25
N THR A 86 -0.04 3.09 -4.34
CA THR A 86 -0.45 2.69 -5.70
C THR A 86 0.17 1.35 -6.11
N PHE A 87 1.45 1.13 -5.81
CA PHE A 87 2.12 -0.14 -6.08
C PHE A 87 1.50 -1.30 -5.30
N ALA A 88 1.24 -1.10 -4.00
CA ALA A 88 0.60 -2.11 -3.16
C ALA A 88 -0.82 -2.43 -3.65
N ASN A 89 -1.60 -1.42 -4.04
CA ASN A 89 -2.94 -1.60 -4.60
C ASN A 89 -2.92 -2.45 -5.88
N ILE A 90 -2.00 -2.18 -6.81
CA ILE A 90 -1.86 -2.98 -8.05
C ILE A 90 -1.50 -4.43 -7.71
N ALA A 91 -0.56 -4.64 -6.78
CA ALA A 91 -0.16 -5.98 -6.37
C ALA A 91 -1.31 -6.74 -5.68
N ILE A 92 -2.13 -6.06 -4.86
CA ILE A 92 -3.34 -6.62 -4.26
C ILE A 92 -4.34 -7.06 -5.33
N ILE A 93 -4.58 -6.23 -6.36
CA ILE A 93 -5.51 -6.56 -7.45
C ILE A 93 -5.05 -7.83 -8.17
N ILE A 94 -3.76 -7.91 -8.52
CA ILE A 94 -3.20 -9.06 -9.24
C ILE A 94 -3.28 -10.33 -8.39
N ILE A 95 -2.83 -10.28 -7.14
CA ILE A 95 -2.83 -11.44 -6.22
C ILE A 95 -4.27 -11.88 -5.94
N SER A 96 -5.17 -10.93 -5.69
CA SER A 96 -6.59 -11.23 -5.43
C SER A 96 -7.23 -11.88 -6.64
N ASN A 97 -6.92 -11.43 -7.86
CA ASN A 97 -7.47 -12.05 -9.07
C ASN A 97 -7.04 -13.52 -9.18
N VAL A 98 -5.73 -13.78 -9.04
CA VAL A 98 -5.18 -15.15 -9.06
C VAL A 98 -5.77 -16.03 -7.95
N LEU A 99 -6.07 -15.44 -6.80
CA LEU A 99 -6.66 -16.14 -5.66
C LEU A 99 -8.14 -16.46 -5.90
N LEU A 100 -8.90 -15.48 -6.41
CA LEU A 100 -10.33 -15.63 -6.69
C LEU A 100 -10.59 -16.62 -7.83
N ASP A 101 -9.72 -16.67 -8.85
CA ASP A 101 -9.78 -17.69 -9.92
C ASP A 101 -9.63 -19.12 -9.40
N LYS A 102 -8.95 -19.30 -8.26
CA LYS A 102 -8.76 -20.62 -7.63
C LYS A 102 -9.86 -20.99 -6.63
N LEU A 103 -10.56 -20.00 -6.08
CA LEU A 103 -11.55 -20.18 -5.02
C LEU A 103 -12.99 -20.18 -5.53
N ILE A 104 -13.24 -19.38 -6.57
CA ILE A 104 -14.54 -19.17 -7.16
C ILE A 104 -14.50 -19.82 -8.54
N VAL A 105 -15.19 -20.95 -8.67
CA VAL A 105 -15.46 -21.58 -9.97
C VAL A 105 -16.97 -21.55 -10.12
N PHE A 106 -17.52 -20.55 -10.82
CA PHE A 106 -18.90 -20.66 -11.27
C PHE A 106 -18.94 -21.48 -12.55
N ASN A 107 -20.05 -22.19 -12.76
CA ASN A 107 -20.30 -22.85 -14.04
C ASN A 107 -20.40 -21.79 -15.14
N ASP A 108 -19.93 -22.11 -16.36
CA ASP A 108 -19.79 -21.27 -17.56
C ASP A 108 -21.03 -20.45 -17.97
N THR A 109 -22.16 -20.64 -17.30
CA THR A 109 -23.43 -19.96 -17.59
C THR A 109 -23.49 -18.51 -17.11
N PHE A 110 -22.62 -18.08 -16.16
CA PHE A 110 -22.69 -16.74 -15.55
C PHE A 110 -21.32 -16.05 -15.37
N GLU A 111 -20.39 -16.20 -16.32
CA GLU A 111 -19.03 -15.63 -16.25
C GLU A 111 -18.99 -14.11 -15.97
N TRP A 112 -19.91 -13.33 -16.56
CA TRP A 112 -19.98 -11.88 -16.35
C TRP A 112 -20.34 -11.50 -14.91
N VAL A 113 -21.18 -12.31 -14.25
CA VAL A 113 -21.59 -12.09 -12.86
C VAL A 113 -20.45 -12.42 -11.92
N GLU A 114 -19.72 -13.51 -12.20
CA GLU A 114 -18.49 -13.87 -11.47
C GLU A 114 -17.48 -12.73 -11.51
N PHE A 115 -17.18 -12.19 -12.70
CA PHE A 115 -16.26 -11.07 -12.85
C PHE A 115 -16.70 -9.85 -12.05
N LEU A 116 -17.99 -9.48 -12.11
CA LEU A 116 -18.51 -8.32 -11.39
C LEU A 116 -18.38 -8.48 -9.87
N ILE A 117 -18.68 -9.67 -9.34
CA ILE A 117 -18.55 -9.98 -7.91
C ILE A 117 -17.07 -9.91 -7.50
N LYS A 118 -16.16 -10.48 -8.28
CA LYS A 118 -14.71 -10.42 -8.01
C LYS A 118 -14.23 -8.97 -7.90
N VAL A 119 -14.56 -8.14 -8.89
CA VAL A 119 -14.19 -6.72 -8.88
C VAL A 119 -14.80 -5.99 -7.67
N ALA A 120 -16.09 -6.22 -7.39
CA ALA A 120 -16.76 -5.59 -6.25
C ALA A 120 -16.09 -5.92 -4.90
N ILE A 121 -15.73 -7.18 -4.67
CA ILE A 121 -15.06 -7.63 -3.44
C ILE A 121 -13.67 -7.00 -3.31
N VAL A 122 -12.87 -7.02 -4.38
CA VAL A 122 -11.51 -6.48 -4.37
C VAL A 122 -11.52 -4.97 -4.16
N THR A 123 -12.38 -4.24 -4.89
CA THR A 123 -12.51 -2.79 -4.72
C THR A 123 -13.00 -2.43 -3.33
N PHE A 124 -13.96 -3.17 -2.78
CA PHE A 124 -14.42 -2.95 -1.41
C PHE A 124 -13.29 -3.12 -0.39
N MET A 125 -12.47 -4.19 -0.50
CA MET A 125 -11.30 -4.36 0.36
C MET A 125 -10.30 -3.21 0.22
N LEU A 126 -9.99 -2.80 -1.01
CA LEU A 126 -9.04 -1.70 -1.25
C LEU A 126 -9.51 -0.37 -0.68
N VAL A 127 -10.78 0.00 -0.89
CA VAL A 127 -11.33 1.26 -0.37
C VAL A 127 -11.41 1.20 1.16
N LEU A 128 -11.82 0.07 1.72
CA LEU A 128 -11.97 -0.08 3.16
C LEU A 128 -10.61 -0.03 3.88
N PHE A 129 -9.61 -0.78 3.44
CA PHE A 129 -8.29 -0.83 4.09
C PHE A 129 -7.33 0.26 3.61
N GLY A 130 -7.43 0.67 2.35
CA GLY A 130 -6.55 1.66 1.74
C GLY A 130 -7.03 3.10 1.89
N GLU A 131 -8.31 3.35 2.19
CA GLU A 131 -8.82 4.72 2.26
C GLU A 131 -9.66 5.00 3.50
N VAL A 132 -10.69 4.20 3.77
CA VAL A 132 -11.69 4.52 4.80
C VAL A 132 -11.19 4.25 6.22
N MET A 133 -10.70 3.03 6.51
CA MET A 133 -10.22 2.68 7.85
C MET A 133 -9.02 3.52 8.31
N PRO A 134 -7.98 3.78 7.49
CA PRO A 134 -6.83 4.57 7.93
C PRO A 134 -7.22 6.01 8.27
N LYS A 135 -8.11 6.61 7.47
CA LYS A 135 -8.64 7.96 7.72
C LYS A 135 -9.38 8.04 9.04
N VAL A 136 -10.21 7.05 9.35
CA VAL A 136 -10.96 6.99 10.62
C VAL A 136 -10.03 6.80 11.83
N MET A 137 -9.01 5.93 11.72
CA MET A 137 -8.06 5.72 12.81
C MET A 137 -7.12 6.92 13.02
N ALA A 138 -6.65 7.54 11.94
CA ALA A 138 -5.86 8.77 12.03
C ALA A 138 -6.71 9.88 12.69
N ALA A 139 -7.92 10.13 12.19
CA ALA A 139 -8.80 11.20 12.70
C ALA A 139 -9.08 11.13 14.21
N GLN A 140 -9.06 9.94 14.84
CA GLN A 140 -9.22 9.81 16.29
C GLN A 140 -7.97 10.20 17.09
N ASN A 141 -6.74 9.95 16.59
CA ASN A 141 -5.51 10.32 17.29
C ASN A 141 -4.26 10.35 16.39
N ASN A 142 -4.19 11.36 15.51
CA ASN A 142 -3.12 11.56 14.51
C ASN A 142 -1.69 11.43 15.09
N ILE A 143 -1.42 11.97 16.29
CA ILE A 143 -0.07 12.00 16.88
C ILE A 143 0.37 10.62 17.36
N ARG A 144 -0.53 9.82 17.95
CA ARG A 144 -0.21 8.47 18.43
C ARG A 144 0.00 7.52 17.26
N PHE A 145 -0.86 7.62 16.24
CA PHE A 145 -0.68 6.86 15.01
C PHE A 145 0.66 7.19 14.34
N ALA A 146 0.97 8.48 14.11
CA ALA A 146 2.24 8.91 13.53
C ALA A 146 3.47 8.42 14.30
N LYS A 147 3.39 8.34 15.64
CA LYS A 147 4.47 7.80 16.47
C LYS A 147 4.66 6.29 16.26
N ASP A 148 3.58 5.54 16.19
CA ASP A 148 3.61 4.07 16.11
C ASP A 148 4.04 3.58 14.72
N VAL A 149 3.60 4.25 13.64
CA VAL A 149 4.02 3.93 12.26
C VAL A 149 5.26 4.68 11.77
N GLY A 150 5.77 5.67 12.52
CA GLY A 150 6.86 6.54 12.06
C GLY A 150 8.16 5.81 11.69
N TRP A 151 8.46 4.68 12.33
CA TRP A 151 9.64 3.87 11.97
C TRP A 151 9.43 3.05 10.68
N MET A 152 8.21 2.56 10.43
CA MET A 152 7.85 1.86 9.19
C MET A 152 7.83 2.81 8.01
N VAL A 153 7.28 4.01 8.20
CA VAL A 153 7.23 5.06 7.17
C VAL A 153 8.63 5.46 6.73
N GLU A 154 9.60 5.54 7.63
CA GLU A 154 10.98 5.85 7.22
C GLU A 154 11.60 4.76 6.34
N ILE A 155 11.35 3.49 6.64
CA ILE A 155 11.86 2.39 5.81
C ILE A 155 11.29 2.52 4.39
N ILE A 156 9.99 2.81 4.28
CA ILE A 156 9.30 3.02 3.00
C ILE A 156 9.86 4.26 2.29
N ALA A 157 9.95 5.38 3.00
CA ALA A 157 10.48 6.63 2.47
C ALA A 157 11.92 6.47 1.96
N TYR A 158 12.76 5.68 2.65
CA TYR A 158 14.13 5.40 2.23
C TYR A 158 14.19 4.49 0.99
N LEU A 159 13.40 3.40 0.97
CA LEU A 159 13.29 2.47 -0.17
C LEU A 159 12.80 3.17 -1.44
N PHE A 160 11.80 4.05 -1.30
CA PHE A 160 11.20 4.76 -2.43
C PHE A 160 11.79 6.16 -2.67
N LYS A 161 12.78 6.60 -1.87
CA LYS A 161 13.42 7.93 -2.02
C LYS A 161 14.03 8.12 -3.39
N GLY A 162 14.67 7.07 -3.91
CA GLY A 162 15.31 7.09 -5.24
C GLY A 162 14.29 7.34 -6.36
N LEU A 163 13.15 6.65 -6.31
CA LEU A 163 12.05 6.81 -7.27
C LEU A 163 11.35 8.17 -7.13
N SER A 164 11.12 8.62 -5.89
CA SER A 164 10.48 9.92 -5.62
C SER A 164 11.36 11.09 -6.10
N ASN A 165 12.67 11.07 -5.78
CA ASN A 165 13.61 12.08 -6.24
C ASN A 165 13.76 12.11 -7.76
N TRP A 166 13.66 10.95 -8.42
CA TRP A 166 13.59 10.89 -9.88
C TRP A 166 12.32 11.60 -10.35
N LEU A 167 11.14 11.21 -9.86
CA LEU A 167 9.86 11.78 -10.28
C LEU A 167 9.78 13.32 -10.10
N VAL A 168 10.24 13.84 -8.96
CA VAL A 168 10.27 15.29 -8.68
C VAL A 168 11.17 16.03 -9.68
N LYS A 169 12.34 15.46 -10.04
CA LYS A 169 13.20 16.05 -11.08
C LYS A 169 12.51 16.12 -12.44
N TYR A 170 11.69 15.13 -12.81
CA TYR A 170 10.91 15.19 -14.05
C TYR A 170 9.82 16.25 -13.98
N SER A 171 9.14 16.38 -12.83
CA SER A 171 8.15 17.44 -12.60
C SER A 171 8.76 18.82 -12.77
N ASP A 172 9.94 19.08 -12.19
CA ASP A 172 10.64 20.37 -12.30
C ASP A 172 11.12 20.68 -13.73
N ILE A 173 11.53 19.67 -14.49
CA ILE A 173 11.93 19.81 -15.89
C ILE A 173 10.73 20.15 -16.77
N VAL A 174 9.59 19.51 -16.53
CA VAL A 174 8.33 19.75 -17.25
C VAL A 174 7.79 21.14 -16.92
N GLU A 175 7.81 21.53 -15.64
CA GLU A 175 7.38 22.84 -15.16
C GLU A 175 8.26 23.97 -15.75
N LYS A 176 9.58 23.78 -15.81
CA LYS A 176 10.49 24.74 -16.48
C LYS A 176 10.24 24.87 -17.98
N LYS A 177 9.94 23.77 -18.67
CA LYS A 177 9.63 23.80 -20.12
C LYS A 177 8.28 24.46 -20.41
N LEU A 178 7.30 24.26 -19.54
CA LEU A 178 5.99 24.93 -19.62
C LEU A 178 6.11 26.43 -19.32
N ALA A 179 6.84 26.81 -18.27
CA ALA A 179 7.07 28.21 -17.92
C ALA A 179 7.82 28.98 -19.02
N GLN A 180 8.81 28.38 -19.66
CA GLN A 180 9.50 28.99 -20.81
C GLN A 180 8.62 29.16 -22.05
N LYS A 181 7.65 28.25 -22.26
CA LYS A 181 6.74 28.30 -23.42
C LYS A 181 5.56 29.24 -23.23
N ILE A 182 5.26 29.65 -21.99
CA ILE A 182 4.22 30.65 -21.68
C ILE A 182 4.81 32.08 -21.73
N GLN A 183 6.13 32.23 -21.64
CA GLN A 183 6.84 33.52 -21.72
C GLN A 183 7.40 33.83 -23.12
N ALA A 184 7.19 32.96 -24.12
CA ALA A 184 7.56 33.13 -25.52
C ALA A 184 6.31 33.17 -26.40
#